data_AF-A0A9P6GXX4-F1
#
_entry.id   AF-A0A9P6GXX4-F1
#
_cell.length_a   1.000
_cell.length_b   1.000
_cell.length_c   1.000
_cell.angle_alpha   90.00
_cell.angle_beta   90.00
_cell.angle_gamma   90.00
#
_symmetry.space_group_name_H-M   'P 1'
#
loop_
_entity.id
_entity.type
_entity.pdbx_description
1 polymer ?
#
loop_
_entity_poly.entity_id
_entity_poly.type
_entity_poly.pdbx_seq_one_letter_code
_entity_poly.pdbx_strand_id
1 'polypeptide(L)'
;MLANDYMRRHNEALRCIHLQLYLNYGLSRSKKIRNHSLQECVSNDRAEIRVDTRIPTGIQVKYNKPDIFVLDKVKKEILIVEVGITSFDHLRCVEVEKKHKYDLLANHCEALHGLQE
;
A
#
# COMPACT_ATOMS: atom_id res chain seq x y z
N MET A 1 17.58 20.30 -3.75
CA MET A 1 18.27 19.02 -3.48
C MET A 1 17.48 18.10 -2.55
N LEU A 2 16.93 18.58 -1.43
CA LEU A 2 16.25 17.75 -0.41
C LEU A 2 15.00 16.99 -0.91
N ALA A 3 14.14 17.61 -1.72
CA ALA A 3 12.91 16.96 -2.21
C ALA A 3 13.20 15.76 -3.13
N ASN A 4 14.21 15.86 -3.98
CA ASN A 4 14.61 14.76 -4.88
C ASN A 4 15.19 13.59 -4.08
N ASP A 5 15.93 13.86 -3.01
CA ASP A 5 16.50 12.81 -2.15
C ASP A 5 15.45 12.14 -1.26
N TYR A 6 14.44 12.89 -0.82
CA TYR A 6 13.25 12.32 -0.17
C TYR A 6 12.51 11.37 -1.12
N MET A 7 12.11 11.84 -2.31
CA MET A 7 11.33 11.04 -3.26
C MET A 7 12.09 9.80 -3.73
N ARG A 8 13.41 9.91 -3.91
CA ARG A 8 14.25 8.75 -4.23
C ARG A 8 14.18 7.69 -3.13
N ARG A 9 14.37 8.07 -1.87
CA ARG A 9 14.33 7.14 -0.71
C ARG A 9 12.94 6.53 -0.52
N HIS A 10 11.89 7.34 -0.67
CA HIS A 10 10.50 6.87 -0.61
C HIS A 10 10.24 5.81 -1.69
N ASN A 11 10.56 6.12 -2.96
CA ASN A 11 10.37 5.19 -4.07
C ASN A 11 11.17 3.90 -3.91
N GLU A 12 12.39 3.98 -3.37
CA GLU A 12 13.22 2.80 -3.12
C GLU A 12 12.62 1.90 -2.04
N ALA A 13 12.16 2.49 -0.93
CA ALA A 13 11.45 1.76 0.12
C ALA A 13 10.14 1.13 -0.40
N LEU A 14 9.36 1.91 -1.16
CA LEU A 14 8.12 1.46 -1.78
C LEU A 14 8.36 0.26 -2.71
N ARG A 15 9.40 0.31 -3.54
CA ARG A 15 9.79 -0.77 -4.46
C ARG A 15 10.19 -2.04 -3.72
N CYS A 16 10.88 -1.93 -2.59
CA CYS A 16 11.24 -3.06 -1.74
C CYS A 16 10.00 -3.72 -1.12
N ILE A 17 9.07 -2.92 -0.58
CA ILE A 17 7.81 -3.43 -0.01
C ILE A 17 6.97 -4.09 -1.10
N HIS A 18 6.83 -3.44 -2.26
CA HIS A 18 6.09 -3.98 -3.41
C HIS A 18 6.65 -5.33 -3.86
N LEU A 19 7.98 -5.48 -3.93
CA LEU A 19 8.61 -6.77 -4.26
C LEU A 19 8.29 -7.84 -3.22
N GLN A 20 8.36 -7.51 -1.93
CA GLN A 20 8.05 -8.47 -0.88
C GLN A 20 6.61 -8.96 -0.96
N LEU A 21 5.66 -8.06 -1.23
CA LEU A 21 4.26 -8.43 -1.44
C LEU A 21 4.10 -9.35 -2.67
N TYR A 22 4.78 -9.05 -3.77
CA TYR A 22 4.77 -9.92 -4.96
C TYR A 22 5.24 -11.34 -4.66
N LEU A 23 6.29 -11.47 -3.85
CA LEU A 23 6.81 -12.78 -3.42
C LEU A 23 5.80 -13.51 -2.52
N ASN A 24 5.22 -12.81 -1.54
CA ASN A 24 4.27 -13.38 -0.58
C ASN A 24 2.99 -13.90 -1.25
N TYR A 25 2.51 -13.21 -2.29
CA TYR A 25 1.30 -13.56 -3.03
C TYR A 25 1.58 -14.39 -4.30
N GLY A 26 2.83 -14.76 -4.56
CA GLY A 26 3.21 -15.61 -5.69
C GLY A 26 3.10 -14.93 -7.07
N LEU A 27 3.12 -13.59 -7.12
CA LEU A 27 3.10 -12.78 -8.35
C LEU A 27 4.47 -12.68 -9.03
N SER A 28 5.55 -12.94 -8.30
CA SER A 28 6.90 -13.04 -8.85
C SER A 28 7.66 -14.20 -8.21
N ARG A 29 8.59 -14.78 -8.98
CA ARG A 29 9.56 -15.77 -8.49
C ARG A 29 10.94 -15.17 -8.21
N SER A 30 11.22 -13.97 -8.76
CA SER A 30 12.52 -13.32 -8.64
C SER A 30 12.56 -12.43 -7.40
N LYS A 31 13.57 -12.64 -6.55
CA LYS A 31 13.86 -11.77 -5.39
C LYS A 31 14.77 -10.59 -5.73
N LYS A 32 15.15 -10.41 -7.01
CA LYS A 32 16.11 -9.39 -7.43
C LYS A 32 15.44 -8.04 -7.62
N ILE A 33 15.70 -7.10 -6.69
CA ILE A 33 15.15 -5.74 -6.74
C ILE A 33 15.45 -5.00 -8.05
N ARG A 34 16.66 -5.18 -8.61
CA ARG A 34 17.10 -4.52 -9.85
C ARG A 34 16.13 -4.75 -11.03
N ASN A 35 15.48 -5.91 -11.06
CA ASN A 35 14.60 -6.32 -12.17
C ASN A 35 13.11 -6.08 -11.85
N HIS A 36 12.79 -5.61 -10.64
CA HIS A 36 11.41 -5.39 -10.21
C HIS A 36 10.93 -4.01 -10.62
N SER A 37 9.80 -3.89 -11.31
CA SER A 37 9.15 -2.61 -11.58
C SER A 37 7.94 -2.40 -10.67
N LEU A 38 7.66 -1.16 -10.31
CA LEU A 38 6.39 -0.79 -9.69
C LEU A 38 5.34 -0.82 -10.79
N GLN A 39 4.41 -1.78 -10.72
CA GLN A 39 3.27 -1.84 -11.62
C GLN A 39 2.06 -1.27 -10.88
N GLU A 40 1.24 -0.49 -11.58
CA GLU A 40 0.12 0.22 -10.97
C GLU A 40 -0.95 -0.75 -10.43
N CYS A 41 -1.25 -1.83 -11.14
CA CYS A 41 -2.21 -2.83 -10.69
C CYS A 41 -1.81 -4.21 -11.23
N VAL A 42 -1.73 -5.20 -10.32
CA VAL A 42 -1.54 -6.61 -10.66
C VAL A 42 -2.44 -7.47 -9.80
N SER A 43 -3.06 -8.46 -10.43
CA SER A 43 -3.99 -9.37 -9.78
C SER A 43 -3.74 -10.80 -10.23
N ASN A 44 -3.86 -11.74 -9.29
CA ASN A 44 -4.02 -13.17 -9.55
C ASN A 44 -5.23 -13.73 -8.79
N ASP A 45 -5.38 -15.04 -8.74
CA ASP A 45 -6.50 -15.69 -8.06
C ASP A 45 -6.50 -15.45 -6.55
N ARG A 46 -5.32 -15.19 -5.96
CA ARG A 46 -5.15 -15.03 -4.52
C ARG A 46 -5.28 -13.58 -4.07
N ALA A 47 -4.72 -12.64 -4.80
CA ALA A 47 -4.64 -11.26 -4.37
C ALA A 47 -4.64 -10.27 -5.52
N GLU A 48 -5.01 -9.05 -5.19
CA GLU A 48 -4.86 -7.87 -6.04
C GLU A 48 -4.00 -6.83 -5.32
N ILE A 49 -2.96 -6.35 -5.98
CA ILE A 49 -2.04 -5.33 -5.49
C ILE A 49 -2.17 -4.11 -6.40
N ARG A 50 -2.42 -2.94 -5.81
CA ARG A 50 -2.46 -1.65 -6.50
C ARG A 50 -1.45 -0.69 -5.89
N VAL A 51 -0.79 0.11 -6.70
CA VAL A 51 0.23 1.09 -6.30
C VAL A 51 -0.18 2.46 -6.78
N ASP A 52 -0.19 3.44 -5.87
CA ASP A 52 -0.55 4.83 -6.18
C ASP A 52 -1.84 4.94 -7.02
N THR A 53 -2.85 4.13 -6.69
CA THR A 53 -4.13 4.09 -7.39
C THR A 53 -5.25 4.53 -6.45
N ARG A 54 -6.23 5.28 -6.98
CA ARG A 54 -7.43 5.61 -6.22
C ARG A 54 -8.30 4.37 -6.03
N ILE A 55 -8.70 4.13 -4.79
CA ILE A 55 -9.64 3.08 -4.44
C ILE A 55 -11.06 3.65 -4.58
N PRO A 56 -11.88 3.07 -5.48
CA PRO A 56 -13.27 3.48 -5.62
C PRO A 56 -14.02 3.10 -4.35
N THR A 57 -14.75 4.06 -3.80
CA THR A 57 -15.59 3.89 -2.62
C THR A 57 -16.97 4.45 -2.94
N GLY A 58 -18.02 3.93 -2.30
CA GLY A 58 -19.39 4.39 -2.49
C GLY A 58 -19.70 5.72 -1.81
N ILE A 59 -18.73 6.25 -1.04
CA ILE A 59 -18.79 7.53 -0.33
C ILE A 59 -17.60 8.40 -0.76
N GLN A 60 -17.65 9.71 -0.48
CA GLN A 60 -16.50 10.57 -0.72
C GLN A 60 -15.47 10.43 0.41
N VAL A 61 -14.39 9.68 0.15
CA VAL A 61 -13.24 9.60 1.07
C VAL A 61 -12.13 10.54 0.60
N LYS A 62 -11.72 11.49 1.46
CA LYS A 62 -10.68 12.48 1.17
C LYS A 62 -9.33 11.83 0.83
N TYR A 63 -8.99 10.76 1.54
CA TYR A 63 -7.73 10.03 1.39
C TYR A 63 -8.00 8.60 0.90
N ASN A 64 -8.17 8.45 -0.42
CA ASN A 64 -8.49 7.18 -1.06
C ASN A 64 -7.40 6.67 -2.02
N LYS A 65 -6.20 7.24 -1.95
CA LYS A 65 -5.04 6.90 -2.78
C LYS A 65 -3.87 6.52 -1.85
N PRO A 66 -3.79 5.27 -1.39
CA PRO A 66 -2.66 4.81 -0.59
C PRO A 66 -1.44 4.53 -1.48
N ASP A 67 -0.24 4.50 -0.89
CA ASP A 67 0.98 4.12 -1.61
C ASP A 67 0.87 2.68 -2.17
N ILE A 68 0.40 1.72 -1.35
CA ILE A 68 0.05 0.36 -1.79
C ILE A 68 -1.28 -0.06 -1.15
N PHE A 69 -2.15 -0.67 -1.96
CA PHE A 69 -3.35 -1.36 -1.52
C PHE A 69 -3.25 -2.84 -1.90
N VAL A 70 -3.60 -3.73 -0.98
CA VAL A 70 -3.68 -5.16 -1.23
C VAL A 70 -5.05 -5.69 -0.80
N LEU A 71 -5.70 -6.43 -1.68
CA LEU A 71 -6.86 -7.25 -1.36
C LEU A 71 -6.47 -8.72 -1.42
N ASP A 72 -6.42 -9.40 -0.28
CA ASP A 72 -6.34 -10.87 -0.21
C ASP A 72 -7.74 -11.44 -0.45
N LYS A 73 -7.94 -12.06 -1.62
CA LYS A 73 -9.22 -12.59 -2.07
C LYS A 73 -9.60 -13.89 -1.35
N VAL A 74 -8.62 -14.60 -0.81
CA VAL A 74 -8.78 -15.88 -0.11
C VAL A 74 -9.12 -15.62 1.35
N LYS A 75 -8.28 -14.85 2.04
CA LYS A 75 -8.49 -14.51 3.45
C LYS A 75 -9.58 -13.48 3.65
N LYS A 76 -9.95 -12.75 2.59
CA LYS A 76 -10.86 -11.62 2.68
C LYS A 76 -10.26 -10.58 3.65
N GLU A 77 -9.02 -10.18 3.38
CA GLU A 77 -8.30 -9.18 4.17
C GLU A 77 -7.84 -8.04 3.26
N ILE A 78 -7.79 -6.84 3.81
CA ILE A 78 -7.30 -5.65 3.12
C ILE A 78 -6.09 -5.11 3.86
N LEU A 79 -5.02 -4.85 3.12
CA LEU A 79 -3.82 -4.21 3.64
C LEU A 79 -3.60 -2.89 2.92
N ILE A 80 -3.58 -1.81 3.69
CA ILE A 80 -3.23 -0.47 3.23
C ILE A 80 -1.83 -0.17 3.74
N VAL A 81 -0.92 0.20 2.84
CA VAL A 81 0.46 0.55 3.19
C VAL A 81 0.74 1.99 2.77
N GLU A 82 1.35 2.75 3.68
CA GLU A 82 1.81 4.11 3.45
C GLU A 82 3.29 4.23 3.89
N VAL A 83 4.15 4.76 3.02
CA VAL A 83 5.59 4.91 3.28
C VAL A 83 5.89 6.35 3.66
N GLY A 84 6.59 6.55 4.78
CA GLY A 84 7.03 7.87 5.23
C GLY A 84 8.53 7.87 5.52
N ILE A 85 9.25 8.86 5.02
CA ILE A 85 10.67 9.05 5.34
C ILE A 85 10.80 10.21 6.32
N THR A 86 11.05 9.91 7.59
CA THR A 86 11.10 10.92 8.66
C THR A 86 12.29 10.70 9.58
N SER A 87 12.65 11.72 10.36
CA SER A 87 13.61 11.62 11.45
C SER A 87 13.05 10.74 12.57
N PHE A 88 13.94 10.07 13.31
CA PHE A 88 13.56 9.23 14.44
C PHE A 88 12.67 9.97 15.47
N ASP A 89 12.98 11.24 15.76
CA ASP A 89 12.25 12.05 16.75
C ASP A 89 10.77 12.26 16.41
N HIS A 90 10.41 12.20 15.13
CA HIS A 90 9.05 12.41 14.64
C HIS A 90 8.35 11.12 14.20
N LEU A 91 9.02 9.96 14.32
CA LEU A 91 8.54 8.69 13.79
C LEU A 91 7.13 8.36 14.27
N ARG A 92 6.92 8.42 15.60
CA ARG A 92 5.64 8.06 16.22
C ARG A 92 4.51 9.01 15.83
N CYS A 93 4.78 10.32 15.78
CA CYS A 93 3.76 11.30 15.38
C CYS A 93 3.32 11.07 13.93
N VAL A 94 4.29 10.92 13.00
CA VAL A 94 4.00 10.69 11.58
C VAL A 94 3.27 9.37 11.36
N GLU A 95 3.62 8.32 12.11
CA GLU A 95 2.93 7.03 12.04
C GLU A 95 1.45 7.15 12.44
N VAL A 96 1.17 7.79 13.59
CA VAL A 96 -0.21 7.97 14.08
C VAL A 96 -1.03 8.84 13.13
N GLU A 97 -0.47 9.94 12.64
CA GLU A 97 -1.12 10.82 11.66
C GLU A 97 -1.50 10.06 10.38
N LYS A 98 -0.57 9.24 9.86
CA LYS A 98 -0.81 8.44 8.65
C LYS A 98 -1.84 7.35 8.89
N LYS A 99 -1.81 6.67 10.04
CA LYS A 99 -2.83 5.67 10.38
C LYS A 99 -4.21 6.31 10.38
N HIS A 100 -4.37 7.42 11.10
CA HIS A 100 -5.66 8.09 11.24
C HIS A 100 -6.22 8.62 9.90
N LYS A 101 -5.33 9.05 9.00
CA LYS A 101 -5.68 9.49 7.65
C LYS A 101 -6.41 8.42 6.83
N TYR A 102 -6.10 7.14 7.04
CA TYR A 102 -6.66 6.02 6.26
C TYR A 102 -7.69 5.16 7.02
N ASP A 103 -7.97 5.44 8.29
CA ASP A 103 -8.98 4.73 9.09
C ASP A 103 -10.34 4.68 8.37
N LEU A 104 -10.79 5.82 7.81
CA LEU A 104 -12.07 5.88 7.08
C LEU A 104 -12.06 5.02 5.81
N LEU A 105 -10.94 4.99 5.09
CA LEU A 105 -10.80 4.16 3.89
C LEU A 105 -10.85 2.67 4.27
N ALA A 106 -10.12 2.27 5.32
CA ALA A 106 -10.09 0.91 5.80
C ALA A 106 -11.49 0.40 6.15
N ASN A 107 -12.22 1.16 6.98
CA ASN A 107 -13.58 0.79 7.41
C ASN A 107 -14.55 0.65 6.23
N HIS A 108 -14.47 1.55 5.24
CA HIS A 108 -15.35 1.48 4.07
C HIS A 108 -15.00 0.31 3.16
N CYS A 109 -13.70 0.04 3.00
CA CYS A 109 -13.21 -1.10 2.23
C CYS A 109 -13.61 -2.43 2.87
N GLU A 110 -13.56 -2.56 4.19
CA GLU A 110 -14.05 -3.74 4.92
C GLU A 110 -15.54 -3.98 4.65
N ALA A 111 -16.36 -2.94 4.72
CA ALA A 111 -17.79 -3.04 4.43
C ALA A 111 -18.08 -3.44 2.96
N LEU A 112 -17.34 -2.87 1.99
CA LEU A 112 -17.51 -3.17 0.56
C LEU A 112 -17.18 -4.63 0.22
N HIS A 113 -16.15 -5.19 0.86
CA HIS A 113 -15.68 -6.53 0.56
C HIS A 113 -16.35 -7.62 1.42
N GLY A 114 -17.31 -7.24 2.28
CA GLY A 114 -18.07 -8.17 3.11
C GLY A 114 -17.19 -8.84 4.17
N LEU A 115 -16.25 -8.10 4.76
CA LEU A 115 -15.26 -8.61 5.71
C LEU A 115 -15.75 -8.66 7.17
N GLN A 116 -17.02 -8.37 7.40
CA GLN A 116 -17.65 -8.51 8.72
C GLN A 116 -18.19 -9.94 8.85
N GLU A 117 -17.75 -10.65 9.90
CA GLU A 117 -18.28 -11.96 10.30
C GLU A 117 -19.78 -11.92 10.61
#